data_AF-A0A6M0CDP4-F1
#
_entry.id   AF-A0A6M0CDP4-F1
#
_cell.length_a   1.000
_cell.length_b   1.000
_cell.length_c   1.000
_cell.angle_alpha   90.00
_cell.angle_beta   90.00
_cell.angle_gamma   90.00
#
_symmetry.space_group_name_H-M   'P 1'
#
loop_
_entity.id
_entity.type
_entity.pdbx_description
1 polymer ?
#
loop_
_entity_poly.entity_id
_entity_poly.type
_entity_poly.pdbx_seq_one_letter_code
_entity_poly.pdbx_strand_id
1 'polypeptide(L)'
;MNKMKGAIVMITRIVAYYCLFMGLLKISAIFRGAWLVPNLILAALLLILGGLAFYQIKQKKFSGIFVILSIVLISALRFYEIRLVHLIQEWVS
;
A
#
# COMPACT_ATOMS: atom_id res chain seq x y z
N MET A 1 -24.47 -16.64 7.89
CA MET A 1 -23.46 -15.68 8.37
C MET A 1 -21.99 -16.09 8.06
N ASN A 2 -21.70 -16.79 6.94
CA ASN A 2 -20.35 -17.32 6.62
C ASN A 2 -19.68 -16.67 5.38
N LYS A 3 -20.44 -16.01 4.50
CA LYS A 3 -19.91 -15.36 3.28
C LYS A 3 -19.07 -14.10 3.55
N MET A 4 -19.42 -13.31 4.56
CA MET A 4 -18.70 -12.07 4.90
C MET A 4 -17.25 -12.30 5.33
N LYS A 5 -16.98 -13.37 6.11
CA LYS A 5 -15.61 -13.68 6.52
C LYS A 5 -14.73 -14.09 5.34
N GLY A 6 -15.28 -14.83 4.38
CA GLY A 6 -14.57 -15.20 3.15
C GLY A 6 -14.20 -14.00 2.28
N ALA A 7 -15.10 -13.02 2.16
CA ALA A 7 -14.84 -11.79 1.41
C ALA A 7 -13.69 -10.98 2.00
N ILE A 8 -13.66 -10.80 3.33
CA ILE A 8 -12.59 -10.08 4.03
C ILE A 8 -11.23 -10.75 3.75
N VAL A 9 -11.16 -12.08 3.81
CA VAL A 9 -9.93 -12.85 3.52
C VAL A 9 -9.46 -12.64 2.08
N MET A 10 -10.36 -12.68 1.10
CA MET A 10 -10.02 -12.42 -0.30
C MET A 10 -9.49 -10.98 -0.48
N ILE A 11 -10.18 -9.99 0.09
CA ILE A 11 -9.79 -8.59 -0.04
C ILE A 11 -8.43 -8.34 0.63
N THR A 12 -8.16 -8.91 1.81
CA THR A 12 -6.85 -8.80 2.46
C THR A 12 -5.73 -9.38 1.58
N ARG A 13 -5.98 -10.50 0.88
CA ARG A 13 -5.01 -11.06 -0.08
C ARG A 13 -4.78 -10.11 -1.26
N ILE A 14 -5.84 -9.56 -1.84
CA ILE A 14 -5.75 -8.59 -2.94
C ILE A 14 -4.92 -7.37 -2.49
N VAL A 15 -5.21 -6.83 -1.30
CA VAL A 15 -4.46 -5.72 -0.71
C VAL A 15 -2.97 -6.07 -0.55
N ALA A 16 -2.66 -7.26 -0.03
CA ALA A 16 -1.28 -7.69 0.16
C ALA A 16 -0.49 -7.75 -1.16
N TYR A 17 -1.05 -8.38 -2.19
CA TYR A 17 -0.41 -8.46 -3.51
C TYR A 17 -0.34 -7.10 -4.21
N TYR A 18 -1.39 -6.28 -4.09
CA TYR A 18 -1.42 -4.93 -4.67
C TYR A 18 -0.33 -4.04 -4.08
N CYS A 19 -0.19 -4.02 -2.75
CA CYS A 19 0.84 -3.24 -2.06
C CYS A 19 2.26 -3.71 -2.43
N LEU A 20 2.49 -5.02 -2.52
CA LEU A 20 3.76 -5.58 -2.96
C LEU A 20 4.11 -5.14 -4.38
N PHE A 21 3.16 -5.31 -5.31
CA PHE A 21 3.36 -4.93 -6.71
C PHE A 21 3.61 -3.43 -6.87
N MET A 22 2.82 -2.58 -6.19
CA MET A 22 3.00 -1.13 -6.23
C MET A 22 4.32 -0.68 -5.58
N GLY A 23 4.73 -1.30 -4.48
CA GLY A 23 6.03 -1.05 -3.87
C GLY A 23 7.18 -1.35 -4.83
N LEU A 24 7.11 -2.48 -5.55
CA LEU A 24 8.09 -2.83 -6.58
C LEU A 24 8.08 -1.84 -7.76
N LEU A 25 6.90 -1.41 -8.22
CA LEU A 25 6.79 -0.40 -9.27
C LEU A 25 7.46 0.91 -8.85
N LYS A 26 7.24 1.36 -7.62
CA LYS A 26 7.88 2.56 -7.07
C LYS A 26 9.40 2.43 -7.05
N ILE A 27 9.92 1.28 -6.59
CA ILE A 27 11.35 1.00 -6.63
C ILE A 27 11.88 1.01 -8.08
N SER A 28 11.15 0.41 -9.02
CA SER A 28 11.54 0.40 -10.44
C SER A 28 11.53 1.80 -11.08
N ALA A 29 10.63 2.69 -10.64
CA ALA A 29 10.55 4.06 -11.12
C ALA A 29 11.78 4.88 -10.74
N ILE A 30 12.41 4.59 -9.59
CA ILE A 30 13.66 5.22 -9.18
C ILE A 30 14.78 4.93 -10.20
N PHE A 31 14.88 3.69 -10.68
CA PHE A 31 15.83 3.31 -11.74
C PHE A 31 15.55 3.97 -13.09
N ARG A 32 14.33 4.49 -13.30
CA ARG A 32 13.93 5.23 -14.51
C ARG A 32 14.13 6.75 -14.39
N GLY A 33 14.82 7.21 -13.34
CA GLY A 33 15.12 8.64 -13.13
C GLY A 33 14.02 9.41 -12.40
N ALA A 34 13.05 8.72 -11.77
CA ALA A 34 12.10 9.39 -10.87
C ALA A 34 12.80 9.83 -9.58
N TRP A 35 12.23 10.82 -8.89
CA TRP A 35 12.79 11.38 -7.66
C TRP A 35 12.93 10.31 -6.57
N LEU A 36 14.15 10.16 -6.06
CA LEU A 36 14.51 9.04 -5.17
C LEU A 36 13.73 9.11 -3.85
N VAL A 37 13.82 10.23 -3.14
CA VAL A 37 13.27 10.38 -1.78
C VAL A 37 11.75 10.20 -1.73
N PRO A 38 10.94 10.88 -2.58
CA PRO A 38 9.49 10.71 -2.54
C PRO A 38 9.03 9.29 -2.88
N ASN A 39 9.65 8.67 -3.89
CA ASN A 39 9.27 7.33 -4.30
C ASN A 39 9.68 6.27 -3.25
N LEU A 40 10.79 6.47 -2.55
CA LEU A 40 11.21 5.58 -1.46
C LEU A 40 10.24 5.62 -0.27
N ILE A 41 9.79 6.82 0.12
CA ILE A 41 8.82 6.99 1.22
C ILE A 41 7.48 6.34 0.87
N LEU A 42 6.98 6.57 -0.36
CA LEU A 42 5.73 5.96 -0.82
C LEU A 42 5.85 4.44 -0.94
N ALA A 43 6.99 3.93 -1.43
CA ALA A 43 7.28 2.50 -1.48
C ALA A 43 7.30 1.88 -0.08
N ALA A 44 7.98 2.52 0.87
CA ALA A 44 8.04 2.05 2.26
C ALA A 44 6.65 1.96 2.89
N LEU A 45 5.81 3.00 2.72
CA LEU A 45 4.45 2.99 3.23
C LEU A 45 3.61 1.83 2.66
N LEU A 46 3.71 1.60 1.35
CA LEU A 46 3.03 0.48 0.68
C LEU A 46 3.55 -0.88 1.18
N LEU A 47 4.86 -1.04 1.32
CA LEU A 47 5.46 -2.27 1.83
C LEU A 47 5.07 -2.56 3.28
N ILE A 48 4.93 -1.53 4.13
CA ILE A 48 4.44 -1.67 5.51
C ILE A 48 2.99 -2.18 5.50
N LEU A 49 2.11 -1.57 4.70
CA LEU A 49 0.72 -2.03 4.54
C LEU A 49 0.63 -3.46 4.01
N GLY A 50 1.43 -3.77 2.98
CA GLY A 50 1.51 -5.10 2.40
C GLY A 50 2.00 -6.14 3.41
N GLY A 51 3.03 -5.80 4.19
CA GLY A 51 3.57 -6.63 5.25
C GLY A 51 2.56 -6.89 6.38
N LEU A 52 1.84 -5.86 6.82
CA LEU A 52 0.76 -5.98 7.81
C LEU A 52 -0.39 -6.86 7.29
N ALA A 53 -0.76 -6.72 6.02
CA ALA A 53 -1.77 -7.57 5.39
C ALA A 53 -1.30 -9.04 5.32
N PHE A 54 -0.03 -9.27 4.96
CA PHE A 54 0.57 -10.61 4.93
C PHE A 54 0.64 -11.24 6.34
N TYR A 55 0.97 -10.43 7.35
CA TYR A 55 0.98 -10.86 8.74
C TYR A 55 -0.41 -11.29 9.23
N GLN A 56 -1.46 -10.54 8.90
CA GLN A 56 -2.85 -10.93 9.22
C GLN A 56 -3.27 -12.22 8.51
N ILE A 57 -2.87 -12.41 7.25
CA ILE A 57 -3.12 -13.65 6.52
C ILE A 57 -2.45 -14.84 7.23
N LYS A 58 -1.19 -14.68 7.68
CA LYS A 58 -0.44 -15.72 8.39
C LYS A 58 -1.06 -16.06 9.76
N GLN A 59 -1.53 -15.05 10.49
CA GLN A 59 -2.18 -15.20 11.79
C GLN A 59 -3.63 -15.72 11.69
N LYS A 60 -4.22 -15.77 10.47
CA LYS A 60 -5.66 -16.00 10.23
C LYS A 60 -6.59 -15.06 11.03
N LYS A 61 -6.06 -13.95 11.53
CA LYS A 61 -6.79 -12.92 12.27
C LYS A 61 -7.13 -11.79 11.30
N PHE A 62 -8.31 -11.85 10.72
CA PHE A 62 -8.78 -10.87 9.76
C PHE A 62 -9.63 -9.81 10.46
N SER A 63 -9.15 -8.57 10.48
CA SER A 63 -9.91 -7.44 10.97
C SER A 63 -10.61 -6.72 9.81
N GLY A 64 -11.94 -6.62 9.86
CA GLY A 64 -12.70 -5.85 8.87
C GLY A 64 -12.32 -4.38 8.86
N ILE A 65 -11.96 -3.82 10.03
CA ILE A 65 -11.50 -2.43 10.17
C ILE A 65 -10.20 -2.22 9.41
N PHE A 66 -9.26 -3.17 9.50
CA PHE A 66 -8.01 -3.07 8.75
C PHE A 66 -8.24 -3.09 7.24
N VAL A 67 -9.19 -3.90 6.75
CA VAL A 67 -9.52 -3.96 5.32
C VAL A 67 -10.08 -2.63 4.84
N ILE A 68 -11.06 -2.06 5.54
CA ILE A 68 -11.63 -0.75 5.20
C ILE A 68 -10.55 0.33 5.23
N LEU A 69 -9.73 0.36 6.28
CA LEU A 69 -8.64 1.32 6.43
C LEU A 69 -7.63 1.20 5.30
N SER A 70 -7.24 -0.02 4.92
CA SER A 70 -6.28 -0.27 3.84
C SER A 70 -6.83 0.20 2.49
N ILE A 71 -8.12 -0.06 2.20
CA ILE A 71 -8.76 0.38 0.95
C ILE A 71 -8.74 1.91 0.86
N VAL A 72 -9.15 2.59 1.93
CA VAL A 72 -9.17 4.05 1.98
C VAL A 72 -7.77 4.61 1.83
N LEU A 73 -6.79 4.05 2.55
CA LEU A 73 -5.42 4.56 2.55
C LEU A 73 -4.74 4.35 1.19
N ILE A 74 -4.93 3.18 0.56
CA ILE A 74 -4.43 2.90 -0.79
C ILE A 74 -5.09 3.83 -1.82
N SER A 75 -6.39 4.04 -1.71
CA SER A 75 -7.13 4.93 -2.63
C SER A 75 -6.67 6.38 -2.50
N ALA A 76 -6.47 6.86 -1.27
CA ALA A 76 -5.93 8.19 -1.00
C ALA A 76 -4.50 8.33 -1.54
N LEU A 77 -3.64 7.34 -1.27
CA LEU A 77 -2.26 7.34 -1.75
C LEU A 77 -2.19 7.39 -3.28
N ARG A 78 -3.07 6.63 -3.95
CA ARG A 78 -3.19 6.61 -5.41
C ARG A 78 -3.63 7.96 -5.96
N PHE A 79 -4.67 8.55 -5.37
CA PHE A 79 -5.23 9.80 -5.84
C PHE A 79 -4.26 10.98 -5.66
N TYR A 80 -3.59 11.03 -4.51
CA TYR A 80 -2.65 12.09 -4.18
C TYR A 80 -1.20 11.79 -4.58
N GLU A 81 -0.92 10.70 -5.27
CA GLU A 81 0.44 10.22 -5.56
C GLU A 81 1.33 11.33 -6.17
N ILE A 82 0.83 11.99 -7.22
CA ILE A 82 1.56 13.05 -7.93
C ILE A 82 1.79 14.26 -7.02
N ARG A 83 0.75 14.66 -6.28
CA ARG A 83 0.82 15.79 -5.34
C ARG A 83 1.79 15.50 -4.19
N LEU A 84 1.78 14.29 -3.65
CA LEU A 84 2.67 13.86 -2.57
C LEU A 84 4.12 13.82 -3.05
N VAL A 85 4.38 13.33 -4.27
CA VAL A 85 5.73 13.36 -4.84
C VAL A 85 6.25 14.78 -4.96
N HIS A 86 5.43 15.71 -5.45
CA HIS A 86 5.80 17.12 -5.54
C HIS A 86 6.03 17.77 -4.19
N LEU A 87 5.09 17.62 -3.25
CA LEU A 87 5.24 18.15 -1.90
C LEU A 87 6.52 17.64 -1.25
N ILE A 88 6.74 16.31 -1.23
CA ILE A 88 7.93 15.75 -0.56
C ILE A 88 9.22 16.29 -1.18
N GLN A 89 9.26 16.52 -2.50
CA GLN A 89 10.44 17.10 -3.12
C GLN A 89 10.62 18.58 -2.77
N GLU A 90 9.55 19.37 -2.73
CA GLU A 90 9.60 20.76 -2.28
C GLU A 90 10.11 20.87 -0.84
N TRP A 91 9.78 19.92 0.02
CA TRP A 91 10.30 19.85 1.39
C TRP A 91 11.76 19.43 1.48
N VAL A 92 12.29 18.74 0.46
CA VAL A 92 13.65 18.17 0.46
C VAL A 92 14.65 19.00 -0.38
N SER A 93 14.16 19.85 -1.28
CA SER A 93 14.98 20.70 -2.19
C SER A 93 15.17 22.09 -1.60
#